data_AF-A0A516KF63-F1
#
_entry.id   AF-A0A516KF63-F1
#
_cell.length_a   1.000
_cell.length_b   1.000
_cell.length_c   1.000
_cell.angle_alpha   90.00
_cell.angle_beta   90.00
_cell.angle_gamma   90.00
#
_symmetry.space_group_name_H-M   'P 1'
#
loop_
_entity.id
_entity.type
_entity.pdbx_description
1 polymer ?
#
loop_
_entity_poly.entity_id
_entity_poly.type
_entity_poly.pdbx_seq_one_letter_code
_entity_poly.pdbx_strand_id
1 'polypeptide(L)'
;MNEQSVMDVGNNLPIVDFLFNVLANGEDGPNLTLGFFYLYLTITILAIITYKLGFARKLPLLKSIVVYIFLLIGAIVITILGLKLPMAESLFIIAIVLAIYRYRLHRTRQARASE
;
A
#
# COMPACT_ATOMS: atom_id res chain seq x y z
N MET A 1 -23.81 -28.68 11.41
CA MET A 1 -22.79 -27.71 11.86
C MET A 1 -22.03 -27.28 10.62
N ASN A 2 -22.38 -26.14 10.03
CA ASN A 2 -21.59 -25.53 8.95
C ASN A 2 -20.56 -24.62 9.61
N GLU A 3 -19.40 -25.18 9.91
CA GLU A 3 -18.21 -24.37 10.12
C GLU A 3 -17.72 -23.94 8.73
N GLN A 4 -18.40 -22.95 8.15
CA GLN A 4 -17.70 -22.04 7.26
C GLN A 4 -16.57 -21.48 8.10
N SER A 5 -15.35 -21.96 7.89
CA SER A 5 -14.16 -21.33 8.45
C SER A 5 -13.98 -19.99 7.73
N VAL A 6 -14.83 -19.03 8.06
CA VAL A 6 -14.41 -17.64 8.12
C VAL A 6 -13.21 -17.65 9.03
N MET A 7 -12.02 -17.69 8.42
CA MET A 7 -10.79 -17.50 9.16
C MET A 7 -10.87 -16.08 9.70
N ASP A 8 -11.26 -15.98 10.97
CA ASP A 8 -11.09 -14.79 11.78
C ASP A 8 -9.58 -14.57 11.93
N VAL A 9 -8.99 -14.01 10.88
CA VAL A 9 -7.70 -13.34 10.94
C VAL A 9 -7.97 -12.15 11.84
N GLY A 10 -7.90 -12.34 13.17
CA GLY A 10 -8.43 -11.45 14.19
C GLY A 10 -7.96 -10.00 14.10
N ASN A 11 -8.49 -9.27 13.13
CA ASN A 11 -8.04 -7.97 12.72
C ASN A 11 -9.27 -7.13 12.40
N ASN A 12 -9.47 -6.12 13.22
CA ASN A 12 -10.42 -5.03 13.06
C ASN A 12 -9.80 -3.90 12.21
N LEU A 13 -9.27 -4.25 11.04
CA LEU A 13 -8.50 -3.36 10.17
C LEU A 13 -9.27 -3.04 8.89
N PRO A 14 -9.78 -1.81 8.75
CA PRO A 14 -10.82 -1.52 7.77
C PRO A 14 -10.37 -1.67 6.31
N ILE A 15 -9.10 -1.43 5.98
CA ILE A 15 -8.62 -1.55 4.60
C ILE A 15 -8.40 -3.02 4.26
N VAL A 16 -7.78 -3.77 5.17
CA VAL A 16 -7.58 -5.21 4.99
C VAL A 16 -8.92 -5.93 4.92
N ASP A 17 -9.84 -5.64 5.83
CA ASP A 17 -11.19 -6.23 5.85
C ASP A 17 -11.94 -5.90 4.58
N PHE A 18 -11.86 -4.66 4.10
CA PHE A 18 -12.44 -4.29 2.81
C PHE A 18 -11.82 -5.07 1.65
N LEU A 19 -10.49 -5.21 1.59
CA LEU A 19 -9.82 -5.95 0.52
C LEU A 19 -10.19 -7.43 0.51
N PHE A 20 -10.18 -8.09 1.67
CA PHE A 20 -10.56 -9.50 1.76
C PHE A 20 -12.06 -9.71 1.55
N ASN A 21 -12.90 -8.85 2.12
CA ASN A 21 -14.35 -9.04 2.08
C ASN A 21 -14.98 -8.59 0.75
N VAL A 22 -14.50 -7.50 0.15
CA VAL A 22 -15.08 -6.94 -1.09
C VAL A 22 -14.40 -7.48 -2.34
N LEU A 23 -13.10 -7.76 -2.29
CA LEU A 23 -12.36 -8.22 -3.48
C LEU A 23 -12.11 -9.72 -3.51
N ALA A 24 -12.03 -10.39 -2.35
CA ALA A 24 -11.74 -11.83 -2.30
C ALA A 24 -12.98 -12.72 -2.08
N ASN A 25 -14.13 -12.17 -1.70
CA ASN A 25 -15.40 -12.91 -1.66
C ASN A 25 -16.09 -12.91 -3.04
N GLY A 26 -15.57 -13.73 -3.95
CA GLY A 26 -16.35 -14.27 -5.07
C GLY A 26 -17.10 -15.54 -4.64
N GLU A 27 -18.10 -15.95 -5.43
CA GLU A 27 -19.10 -17.01 -5.16
C GLU A 27 -18.59 -18.37 -4.62
N ASP A 28 -17.28 -18.66 -4.67
CA ASP A 28 -16.71 -20.00 -4.40
C ASP A 28 -16.03 -20.17 -3.02
N GLY A 29 -16.13 -19.19 -2.11
CA GLY A 29 -15.62 -19.30 -0.73
C GLY A 29 -14.23 -18.66 -0.50
N PRO A 30 -13.73 -18.68 0.75
CA PRO A 30 -12.57 -17.87 1.15
C PRO A 30 -11.26 -18.39 0.55
N ASN A 31 -10.86 -17.78 -0.57
CA ASN A 31 -9.58 -18.07 -1.23
C ASN A 31 -8.46 -17.25 -0.59
N LEU A 32 -7.78 -17.82 0.41
CA LEU A 32 -6.64 -17.19 1.10
C LEU A 32 -5.57 -16.68 0.13
N THR A 33 -5.32 -17.42 -0.94
CA THR A 33 -4.37 -17.06 -2.01
C THR A 33 -4.79 -15.77 -2.72
N LEU A 34 -6.08 -15.58 -2.99
CA LEU A 34 -6.58 -14.36 -3.64
C LEU A 34 -6.48 -13.15 -2.70
N GLY A 35 -6.89 -13.29 -1.44
CA GLY A 35 -6.77 -12.22 -0.45
C GLY A 35 -5.32 -11.78 -0.23
N PHE A 36 -4.39 -12.73 -0.12
CA PHE A 36 -2.96 -12.44 -0.05
C PHE A 36 -2.44 -11.70 -1.29
N PHE A 37 -2.89 -12.11 -2.49
CA PHE A 37 -2.52 -11.45 -3.75
C PHE A 37 -3.03 -10.01 -3.82
N TYR A 38 -4.29 -9.75 -3.43
CA TYR A 38 -4.85 -8.39 -3.39
C TYR A 38 -4.17 -7.49 -2.35
N LEU A 39 -3.84 -8.03 -1.17
CA LEU A 39 -3.10 -7.29 -0.14
C LEU A 39 -1.67 -6.97 -0.61
N TYR A 40 -1.01 -7.92 -1.26
CA TYR A 40 0.30 -7.71 -1.89
C TYR A 40 0.27 -6.63 -2.96
N LEU A 41 -0.72 -6.68 -3.85
CA LEU A 41 -0.89 -5.70 -4.91
C LEU A 41 -1.13 -4.30 -4.33
N THR A 42 -2.00 -4.19 -3.32
CA THR A 42 -2.30 -2.91 -2.65
C THR A 42 -1.05 -2.33 -1.99
N ILE A 43 -0.33 -3.12 -1.18
CA ILE A 43 0.90 -2.66 -0.51
C ILE A 43 1.95 -2.24 -1.53
N THR A 44 2.11 -3.01 -2.61
CA THR A 44 3.06 -2.70 -3.68
C THR A 44 2.72 -1.37 -4.34
N ILE A 45 1.45 -1.14 -4.70
CA ILE A 45 1.00 0.12 -5.32
C ILE A 45 1.22 1.30 -4.36
N LEU A 46 0.81 1.16 -3.09
CA LEU A 46 0.99 2.20 -2.08
C LEU A 46 2.47 2.51 -1.83
N ALA A 47 3.32 1.48 -1.79
CA ALA A 47 4.75 1.65 -1.62
C ALA A 47 5.38 2.37 -2.83
N ILE A 48 4.95 2.06 -4.06
CA ILE A 48 5.39 2.76 -5.28
C ILE A 48 4.97 4.23 -5.23
N ILE A 49 3.72 4.52 -4.85
CA ILE A 49 3.21 5.89 -4.69
C ILE A 49 4.05 6.62 -3.64
N THR A 50 4.24 6.01 -2.47
CA THR A 50 5.01 6.56 -1.36
C THR A 50 6.46 6.83 -1.77
N TYR A 51 7.12 5.92 -2.48
CA TYR A 51 8.45 6.12 -3.04
C TYR A 51 8.48 7.33 -3.98
N LYS A 52 7.55 7.39 -4.94
CA LYS A 52 7.48 8.49 -5.90
C LYS A 52 7.21 9.84 -5.21
N LEU A 53 6.44 9.84 -4.12
CA LEU A 53 6.10 11.03 -3.34
C LEU A 53 7.22 11.47 -2.39
N GLY A 54 7.85 10.52 -1.68
CA GLY A 54 8.90 10.77 -0.70
C GLY A 54 10.24 11.16 -1.33
N PHE A 55 10.56 10.63 -2.52
CA PHE A 55 11.77 11.01 -3.23
C PHE A 55 11.56 12.30 -4.03
N ALA A 56 11.96 13.43 -3.43
CA ALA A 56 11.94 14.75 -4.06
C ALA A 56 13.02 14.94 -5.15
N ARG A 57 13.88 13.94 -5.39
CA ARG A 57 15.03 14.03 -6.31
C ARG A 57 14.82 13.09 -7.50
N LYS A 58 15.05 13.58 -8.73
CA LYS A 58 15.02 12.75 -9.94
C LYS A 58 16.18 11.75 -9.85
N LEU A 59 15.89 10.49 -9.56
CA LEU A 59 16.90 9.44 -9.65
C LEU A 59 17.12 9.06 -11.12
N PRO A 60 18.37 8.79 -11.54
CA PRO A 60 18.62 8.24 -12.87
C PRO A 60 17.87 6.92 -13.05
N LEU A 61 17.27 6.70 -14.22
CA LEU A 61 16.34 5.59 -14.52
C LEU A 61 16.89 4.23 -14.06
N LEU A 62 18.19 3.99 -14.25
CA LEU A 62 18.86 2.76 -13.86
C LEU A 62 18.82 2.51 -12.33
N LYS A 63 18.98 3.55 -11.51
CA LYS A 63 18.91 3.43 -10.04
C LYS A 63 17.48 3.23 -9.56
N SER A 64 16.50 3.81 -10.27
CA SER A 64 15.10 3.62 -9.93
C SER A 64 14.65 2.17 -10.11
N ILE A 65 15.18 1.46 -11.11
CA ILE A 65 14.89 0.03 -11.33
C ILE A 65 15.33 -0.81 -10.13
N VAL A 66 16.56 -0.59 -9.62
CA VAL A 66 17.06 -1.30 -8.44
C VAL A 66 16.14 -1.05 -7.24
N VAL A 67 15.70 0.19 -7.03
CA VAL A 67 14.78 0.49 -5.93
C VAL A 67 13.43 -0.20 -6.11
N TYR A 68 12.86 -0.22 -7.32
CA TYR A 68 11.61 -0.93 -7.58
C TYR A 68 11.70 -2.44 -7.33
N ILE A 69 12.85 -3.06 -7.64
CA ILE A 69 13.11 -4.46 -7.30
C ILE A 69 13.13 -4.65 -5.78
N PHE A 70 13.88 -3.82 -5.06
CA PHE A 70 13.89 -3.85 -3.59
C PHE A 70 12.51 -3.61 -2.99
N LEU A 71 11.69 -2.77 -3.62
CA LEU A 71 10.35 -2.43 -3.18
C LEU A 71 9.37 -3.59 -3.43
N LEU A 72 9.48 -4.31 -4.55
CA LEU A 72 8.74 -5.56 -4.80
C LEU A 72 9.08 -6.65 -3.78
N ILE A 73 10.37 -6.82 -3.46
CA ILE A 73 10.83 -7.79 -2.46
C ILE A 73 10.38 -7.38 -1.06
N GLY A 74 10.57 -6.11 -0.70
CA GLY A 74 10.12 -5.56 0.58
C GLY A 74 8.61 -5.64 0.75
N ALA A 75 7.84 -5.43 -0.32
CA ALA A 75 6.40 -5.58 -0.31
C ALA A 75 5.98 -7.01 0.07
N ILE A 76 6.71 -8.06 -0.36
CA ILE A 76 6.39 -9.44 0.03
C ILE A 76 6.50 -9.59 1.55
N VAL A 77 7.59 -9.07 2.14
CA VAL A 77 7.80 -9.09 3.60
C VAL A 77 6.70 -8.30 4.32
N ILE A 78 6.36 -7.10 3.83
CA ILE A 78 5.32 -6.25 4.41
C ILE A 78 3.95 -6.92 4.29
N THR A 79 3.65 -7.63 3.21
CA THR A 79 2.40 -8.38 3.02
C THR A 79 2.27 -9.52 4.03
N ILE A 80 3.34 -10.28 4.28
CA ILE A 80 3.33 -11.32 5.30
C ILE A 80 3.07 -10.71 6.68
N LEU A 81 3.70 -9.57 6.99
CA LEU A 81 3.45 -8.82 8.23
C LEU A 81 2.04 -8.21 8.27
N GLY A 82 1.53 -7.77 7.12
CA GLY A 82 0.23 -7.12 6.93
C GLY A 82 -0.97 -8.03 7.17
N LEU A 83 -0.76 -9.35 7.20
CA LEU A 83 -1.78 -10.31 7.61
C LEU A 83 -2.18 -10.16 9.09
N LYS A 84 -1.27 -9.69 9.95
CA LYS A 84 -1.49 -9.56 11.40
C LYS A 84 -1.25 -8.15 11.94
N LEU A 85 -0.75 -7.24 11.11
CA LEU A 85 -0.40 -5.87 11.50
C LEU A 85 -1.02 -4.84 10.54
N PRO A 86 -1.33 -3.62 11.01
CA PRO A 86 -1.89 -2.52 10.22
C PRO A 86 -0.88 -1.86 9.27
N MET A 87 -0.19 -2.67 8.46
CA MET A 87 0.84 -2.18 7.54
C MET A 87 0.22 -1.44 6.36
N ALA A 88 -0.90 -1.94 5.81
CA ALA A 88 -1.59 -1.31 4.68
C ALA A 88 -2.17 0.06 5.08
N GLU A 89 -2.83 0.15 6.24
CA GLU A 89 -3.36 1.39 6.81
C GLU A 89 -2.25 2.40 7.07
N SER A 90 -1.16 1.97 7.71
CA SER A 90 -0.02 2.86 7.99
C SER A 90 0.57 3.44 6.71
N LEU A 91 0.72 2.60 5.67
CA LEU A 91 1.24 3.02 4.38
C LEU A 91 0.28 3.98 3.65
N PHE A 92 -1.03 3.78 3.81
CA PHE A 92 -2.05 4.67 3.28
C PHE A 92 -1.97 6.06 3.92
N ILE A 93 -1.85 6.13 5.24
CA ILE A 93 -1.69 7.40 5.97
C ILE A 93 -0.38 8.11 5.56
N ILE A 94 0.73 7.38 5.46
CA ILE A 94 2.01 7.95 5.01
C ILE A 94 1.88 8.54 3.60
N ALA A 95 1.23 7.82 2.67
CA ALA A 95 1.01 8.29 1.32
C ALA A 95 0.20 9.61 1.30
N ILE A 96 -0.87 9.71 2.10
CA ILE A 96 -1.68 10.94 2.24
C ILE A 96 -0.84 12.09 2.79
N VAL A 97 -0.09 11.87 3.87
CA VAL A 97 0.75 12.90 4.50
C VAL A 97 1.77 13.46 3.51
N LEU A 98 2.45 12.58 2.78
CA LEU A 98 3.41 12.99 1.74
C LEU A 98 2.73 13.69 0.57
N ALA A 99 1.51 13.26 0.18
CA ALA A 99 0.75 13.90 -0.88
C ALA A 99 0.42 15.35 -0.52
N ILE A 100 -0.09 15.58 0.70
CA ILE A 100 -0.40 16.92 1.22
C ILE A 100 0.88 17.76 1.32
N TYR A 101 1.96 17.20 1.87
CA TYR A 101 3.25 17.89 1.97
C TYR A 101 3.76 18.35 0.61
N ARG A 102 3.71 17.45 -0.39
CA ARG A 102 4.14 17.73 -1.75
C ARG A 102 3.28 18.80 -2.42
N TYR A 103 1.96 18.73 -2.24
CA TYR A 103 1.03 19.73 -2.75
C TYR A 103 1.33 21.13 -2.20
N ARG A 104 1.55 21.23 -0.88
CA ARG A 104 1.93 22.49 -0.23
C ARG A 104 3.26 23.03 -0.78
N LEU A 105 4.27 22.18 -0.91
CA LEU A 105 5.60 22.58 -1.39
C LEU A 105 5.57 23.14 -2.82
N HIS A 106 4.74 22.57 -3.70
CA HIS A 106 4.60 23.07 -5.07
C HIS A 106 3.95 24.46 -5.12
N ARG A 107 3.01 24.77 -4.22
CA ARG A 107 2.39 26.10 -4.13
C ARG A 107 3.36 27.18 -3.64
N THR A 108 4.19 26.90 -2.64
CA THR A 108 5.15 27.88 -2.10
C THR A 108 6.23 28.28 -3.12
N ARG A 109 6.60 27.36 -4.04
CA ARG A 109 7.55 27.67 -5.11
C ARG A 109 7.00 28.62 -6.17
N GLN A 110 5.69 28.59 -6.43
CA GLN A 110 5.06 29.47 -7.43
C GLN A 110 4.92 30.90 -6.90
N ALA A 111 4.66 31.07 -5.59
CA ALA A 111 4.53 32.39 -4.97
C ALA A 111 5.83 33.22 -4.94
N ARG A 112 7.01 32.57 -4.98
CA ARG A 112 8.31 33.26 -5.01
C ARG A 112 8.85 33.55 -6.41
N ALA A 113 8.20 33.04 -7.46
CA ALA A 113 8.63 33.26 -8.85
C ALA A 113 7.88 34.42 -9.52
N SER A 114 6.95 35.06 -8.80
CA SER A 114 6.10 36.16 -9.26
C SER A 114 6.35 37.48 -8.52
N GLU A 115 7.44 37.58 -7.75
CA GLU A 115 8.00 38.82 -7.17
C GLU A 115 9.36 39.08 -7.83
#